data_AF-A0A5D2NQR4-F1
#
_entry.id   AF-A0A5D2NQR4-F1
#
_cell.length_a   1.000
_cell.length_b   1.000
_cell.length_c   1.000
_cell.angle_alpha   90.00
_cell.angle_beta   90.00
_cell.angle_gamma   90.00
#
_symmetry.space_group_name_H-M   'P 1'
#
loop_
_entity.id
_entity.type
_entity.pdbx_description
1 polymer ?
#
loop_
_entity_poly.entity_id
_entity_poly.type
_entity_poly.pdbx_seq_one_letter_code
_entity_poly.pdbx_strand_id
1 'polypeptide(L)'
;MAATHSLRTLHHHPHSSSFKRLSTPPPPPPSSFFLKPPSSSTSTTNTLSSLSSTTTFSHPSSTTSTTTSQAISFDTLQHHLSNQNFRQADEETRHLLILLAGEAAQKRGYVFFSEVQFISQNDLKAIDELWKKHSNNKFGYSVQKRQWQKVKKDFTKLFLKLGWMKKLDTEIEQYNYRAFPDEFIWELNDETPEGHLPLTNALRGTQLFNSILSHPAFEGQEEEAETGENGGVTVRDGTTKPLSNKFFKPNYSF
;
A
#
# COMPACT_ATOMS: atom_id res chain seq x y z
N MET A 1 -29.12 68.87 -21.71
CA MET A 1 -29.46 67.80 -22.67
C MET A 1 -28.26 67.55 -23.56
N ALA A 2 -27.86 66.27 -23.72
CA ALA A 2 -27.11 65.60 -24.82
C ALA A 2 -25.97 66.38 -25.55
N ALA A 3 -24.82 65.82 -25.92
CA ALA A 3 -24.40 64.45 -26.17
C ALA A 3 -22.86 64.34 -26.12
N THR A 4 -22.38 63.14 -25.81
CA THR A 4 -20.99 62.67 -25.83
C THR A 4 -20.62 62.08 -27.19
N HIS A 5 -19.51 62.48 -27.78
CA HIS A 5 -18.78 61.83 -28.88
C HIS A 5 -17.35 62.40 -28.88
N SER A 6 -16.26 61.73 -29.27
CA SER A 6 -15.91 60.35 -29.56
C SER A 6 -14.37 60.32 -29.70
N LEU A 7 -13.75 59.24 -29.19
CA LEU A 7 -12.48 58.61 -29.56
C LEU A 7 -11.36 59.41 -30.27
N ARG A 8 -10.15 59.42 -29.67
CA ARG A 8 -8.90 59.14 -30.40
C ARG A 8 -7.87 58.39 -29.54
N THR A 9 -7.54 57.19 -30.01
CA THR A 9 -6.42 56.34 -29.62
C THR A 9 -5.16 56.77 -30.37
N LEU A 10 -3.99 56.75 -29.72
CA LEU A 10 -2.73 56.11 -30.16
C LEU A 10 -1.51 56.75 -29.46
N HIS A 11 -0.72 55.91 -28.79
CA HIS A 11 0.73 55.70 -28.99
C HIS A 11 1.33 55.16 -27.68
N HIS A 12 1.78 53.91 -27.69
CA HIS A 12 2.75 53.40 -26.71
C HIS A 12 3.94 52.83 -27.47
N HIS A 13 5.11 53.37 -27.17
CA HIS A 13 6.42 52.93 -27.63
C HIS A 13 6.92 51.74 -26.79
N PRO A 14 7.86 50.95 -27.32
CA PRO A 14 8.33 49.71 -26.71
C PRO A 14 9.41 49.99 -25.67
N HIS A 15 9.32 49.35 -24.50
CA HIS A 15 10.42 49.30 -23.54
C HIS A 15 10.82 47.85 -23.25
N SER A 16 12.03 47.55 -23.74
CA SER A 16 12.88 46.44 -23.33
C SER A 16 13.17 46.49 -21.84
N SER A 17 12.99 45.37 -21.12
CA SER A 17 13.63 45.15 -19.82
C SER A 17 13.87 43.66 -19.54
N SER A 18 15.14 43.29 -19.69
CA SER A 18 15.95 42.49 -18.76
C SER A 18 15.40 41.16 -18.21
N PHE A 19 15.94 40.08 -18.78
CA PHE A 19 16.05 38.76 -18.15
C PHE A 19 16.75 38.87 -16.78
N LYS A 20 16.06 38.44 -15.71
CA LYS A 20 16.70 38.05 -14.44
C LYS A 20 16.40 36.58 -14.16
N ARG A 21 17.42 35.78 -14.45
CA ARG A 21 17.64 34.40 -14.00
C ARG A 21 17.77 34.41 -12.47
N LEU A 22 16.94 33.66 -11.75
CA LEU A 22 17.23 33.27 -10.37
C LEU A 22 17.55 31.77 -10.35
N SER A 23 18.79 31.49 -9.98
CA SER A 23 19.38 30.17 -9.76
C SER A 23 18.80 29.49 -8.54
N THR A 24 18.56 28.19 -8.71
CA THR A 24 18.44 27.16 -7.68
C THR A 24 19.65 27.13 -6.74
N PRO A 25 19.46 26.87 -5.43
CA PRO A 25 20.57 26.59 -4.51
C PRO A 25 21.08 25.14 -4.67
N PRO A 26 22.39 24.88 -4.48
CA PRO A 26 22.99 23.56 -4.58
C PRO A 26 22.81 22.71 -3.31
N PRO A 27 22.90 21.36 -3.42
CA PRO A 27 22.80 20.45 -2.28
C PRO A 27 24.08 20.42 -1.41
N PRO A 28 23.97 20.01 -0.13
CA PRO A 28 25.12 19.89 0.78
C PRO A 28 26.03 18.68 0.45
N PRO A 29 27.31 18.71 0.87
CA PRO A 29 28.32 17.72 0.49
C PRO A 29 28.20 16.38 1.26
N PRO A 30 28.74 15.28 0.70
CA PRO A 30 28.75 13.98 1.38
C PRO A 30 29.83 13.91 2.47
N SER A 31 29.42 13.58 3.69
CA SER A 31 30.28 13.27 4.83
C SER A 31 31.15 12.05 4.53
N SER A 32 32.44 12.29 4.30
CA SER A 32 33.46 11.26 4.11
C SER A 32 34.13 10.97 5.45
N PHE A 33 33.63 9.96 6.17
CA PHE A 33 34.36 9.39 7.30
C PHE A 33 35.20 8.21 6.82
N PHE A 34 36.42 8.53 6.39
CA PHE A 34 37.52 7.57 6.34
C PHE A 34 38.05 7.36 7.75
N LEU A 35 37.92 6.15 8.30
CA LEU A 35 38.73 5.68 9.41
C LEU A 35 39.34 4.31 9.05
N LYS A 36 40.63 4.25 9.37
CA LYS A 36 41.69 3.32 9.00
C LYS A 36 41.51 1.93 9.64
N PRO A 37 41.89 0.83 8.98
CA PRO A 37 42.06 -0.47 9.65
C PRO A 37 43.42 -0.52 10.38
N PRO A 38 43.51 -1.14 11.58
CA PRO A 38 44.78 -1.58 12.13
C PRO A 38 45.10 -3.01 11.68
N SER A 39 46.23 -3.14 10.99
CA SER A 39 46.92 -4.41 10.71
C SER A 39 47.81 -4.80 11.90
N SER A 40 47.75 -6.07 12.31
CA SER A 40 48.84 -6.83 12.97
C SER A 40 48.54 -8.32 12.73
N SER A 41 49.29 -9.08 11.90
CA SER A 41 50.61 -9.73 12.11
C SER A 41 50.65 -10.52 13.43
N THR A 42 50.83 -11.86 13.50
CA THR A 42 51.92 -12.68 12.94
C THR A 42 51.69 -14.20 13.18
N SER A 43 52.03 -15.01 12.16
CA SER A 43 52.63 -16.38 12.07
C SER A 43 52.26 -17.60 12.95
N THR A 44 52.10 -18.76 12.27
CA THR A 44 52.96 -20.00 12.34
C THR A 44 52.31 -21.11 11.47
N THR A 45 52.83 -21.46 10.30
CA THR A 45 53.83 -22.51 9.92
C THR A 45 53.47 -23.98 10.22
N ASN A 46 53.75 -24.81 9.20
CA ASN A 46 53.88 -26.28 9.13
C ASN A 46 52.60 -27.03 8.73
N THR A 47 52.57 -27.99 7.79
CA THR A 47 53.62 -28.73 7.07
C THR A 47 52.95 -29.49 5.92
N LEU A 48 53.64 -29.63 4.78
CA LEU A 48 53.24 -30.55 3.70
C LEU A 48 53.37 -32.01 4.16
N SER A 49 52.43 -32.86 3.76
CA SER A 49 52.64 -34.30 3.61
C SER A 49 51.84 -34.88 2.45
N SER A 50 52.64 -35.34 1.48
CA SER A 50 52.51 -36.35 0.43
C SER A 50 51.30 -37.30 0.36
N LEU A 51 50.80 -37.41 -0.88
CA LEU A 51 50.22 -38.55 -1.64
C LEU A 51 49.24 -39.53 -0.97
N SER A 52 48.06 -39.68 -1.60
CA SER A 52 47.62 -40.96 -2.21
C SER A 52 46.45 -40.75 -3.17
N SER A 53 46.55 -41.42 -4.32
CA SER A 53 45.59 -41.55 -5.40
C SER A 53 44.39 -42.42 -5.05
N THR A 54 43.19 -42.02 -5.45
CA THR A 54 42.20 -42.86 -6.15
C THR A 54 41.02 -42.02 -6.66
N THR A 55 40.72 -42.22 -7.93
CA THR A 55 39.53 -41.78 -8.63
C THR A 55 38.26 -42.33 -7.98
N THR A 56 37.40 -41.44 -7.48
CA THR A 56 35.96 -41.66 -7.42
C THR A 56 35.30 -40.34 -7.80
N PHE A 57 34.68 -40.33 -8.98
CA PHE A 57 33.83 -39.26 -9.46
C PHE A 57 32.55 -39.29 -8.62
N SER A 58 32.57 -38.55 -7.51
CA SER A 58 31.41 -38.30 -6.67
C SER A 58 30.97 -36.87 -6.94
N HIS A 59 29.84 -36.71 -7.61
CA HIS A 59 29.18 -35.43 -7.76
C HIS A 59 29.02 -34.77 -6.38
N PRO A 60 29.45 -33.51 -6.18
CA PRO A 60 28.95 -32.72 -5.06
C PRO A 60 27.50 -32.36 -5.39
N SER A 61 26.58 -33.22 -4.96
CA SER A 61 25.17 -32.85 -4.88
C SER A 61 25.07 -31.67 -3.94
N SER A 62 24.72 -30.53 -4.54
CA SER A 62 24.04 -29.38 -3.94
C SER A 62 24.51 -29.04 -2.54
N THR A 63 25.37 -28.02 -2.46
CA THR A 63 25.38 -27.08 -1.34
C THR A 63 23.94 -26.89 -0.88
N THR A 64 23.65 -27.38 0.32
CA THR A 64 22.40 -27.14 1.01
C THR A 64 22.33 -25.63 1.16
N SER A 65 21.52 -24.99 0.31
CA SER A 65 21.09 -23.62 0.49
C SER A 65 20.58 -23.56 1.91
N THR A 66 21.39 -23.02 2.81
CA THR A 66 20.98 -22.71 4.17
C THR A 66 20.08 -21.50 4.03
N THR A 67 18.86 -21.73 3.56
CA THR A 67 17.78 -20.76 3.66
C THR A 67 17.54 -20.67 5.15
N THR A 68 18.16 -19.68 5.79
CA THR A 68 17.75 -19.23 7.11
C THR A 68 16.33 -18.71 6.93
N SER A 69 15.36 -19.64 7.00
CA SER A 69 13.94 -19.32 7.06
C SER A 69 13.75 -18.65 8.41
N GLN A 70 14.04 -17.35 8.44
CA GLN A 70 13.90 -16.52 9.61
C GLN A 70 12.41 -16.59 9.98
N ALA A 71 12.10 -17.17 11.13
CA ALA A 71 10.73 -17.26 11.60
C ALA A 71 10.15 -15.85 11.64
N ILE A 72 9.11 -15.62 10.85
CA ILE A 72 8.47 -14.30 10.74
C ILE A 72 7.67 -14.09 12.03
N SER A 73 8.06 -13.08 12.80
CA SER A 73 7.34 -12.68 14.01
C SER A 73 6.35 -11.57 13.69
N PHE A 74 5.17 -11.64 14.30
CA PHE A 74 4.12 -10.62 14.23
C PHE A 74 4.04 -9.78 15.51
N ASP A 75 5.00 -9.95 16.44
CA ASP A 75 4.98 -9.32 17.76
C ASP A 75 5.01 -7.79 17.68
N THR A 76 5.78 -7.24 16.74
CA THR A 76 5.86 -5.79 16.49
C THR A 76 4.50 -5.24 16.03
N LEU A 77 3.83 -5.94 15.11
CA LEU A 77 2.51 -5.55 14.64
C LEU A 77 1.49 -5.61 15.79
N GLN A 78 1.50 -6.70 16.57
CA GLN A 78 0.64 -6.84 17.74
C GLN A 78 0.90 -5.76 18.79
N HIS A 79 2.16 -5.40 19.03
CA HIS A 79 2.54 -4.33 19.94
C HIS A 79 1.99 -2.98 19.47
N HIS A 80 2.14 -2.62 18.19
CA HIS A 80 1.58 -1.37 17.68
C HIS A 80 0.05 -1.33 17.76
N LEU A 81 -0.62 -2.42 17.38
CA LEU A 81 -2.07 -2.52 17.41
C LEU A 81 -2.65 -2.49 18.82
N SER A 82 -2.03 -3.20 19.77
CA SER A 82 -2.49 -3.20 21.18
C SER A 82 -2.35 -1.83 21.86
N ASN A 83 -1.39 -1.02 21.42
CA ASN A 83 -1.22 0.36 21.88
C ASN A 83 -1.99 1.38 21.03
N GLN A 84 -2.88 0.95 20.12
CA GLN A 84 -3.64 1.81 19.20
C GLN A 84 -2.76 2.73 18.32
N ASN A 85 -1.50 2.36 18.12
CA ASN A 85 -0.56 3.05 17.23
C ASN A 85 -0.80 2.61 15.78
N PHE A 86 -1.98 2.92 15.24
CA PHE A 86 -2.45 2.39 13.96
C PHE A 86 -1.59 2.80 12.77
N ARG A 87 -0.96 3.98 12.83
CA ARG A 87 -0.01 4.43 11.79
C ARG A 87 1.22 3.54 11.73
N GLN A 88 1.84 3.25 12.88
CA GLN A 88 2.99 2.37 12.96
C GLN A 88 2.60 0.92 12.64
N ALA A 89 1.40 0.49 13.02
CA ALA A 89 0.87 -0.82 12.64
C ALA A 89 0.70 -0.95 11.12
N ASP A 90 0.27 0.10 10.43
CA ASP A 90 0.16 0.13 8.96
C ASP A 90 1.54 0.03 8.29
N GLU A 91 2.50 0.79 8.79
CA GLU A 91 3.88 0.73 8.31
C GLU A 91 4.50 -0.66 8.50
N GLU A 92 4.28 -1.28 9.66
CA GLU A 92 4.75 -2.63 9.94
C GLU A 92 4.01 -3.69 9.12
N THR A 93 2.70 -3.51 8.88
CA THR A 93 1.93 -4.40 7.99
C THR A 93 2.51 -4.38 6.58
N ARG A 94 2.84 -3.19 6.04
CA ARG A 94 3.51 -3.06 4.74
C ARG A 94 4.89 -3.73 4.75
N HIS A 95 5.66 -3.59 5.82
CA HIS A 95 6.95 -4.24 5.98
C HIS A 95 6.83 -5.77 5.99
N LEU A 96 5.88 -6.32 6.75
CA LEU A 96 5.58 -7.75 6.80
C LEU A 96 5.15 -8.30 5.43
N LEU A 97 4.31 -7.58 4.68
CA LEU A 97 3.94 -7.99 3.32
C LEU A 97 5.15 -8.07 2.39
N ILE A 98 6.09 -7.12 2.50
CA ILE A 98 7.34 -7.13 1.74
C ILE A 98 8.22 -8.33 2.13
N LEU A 99 8.35 -8.60 3.43
CA LEU A 99 9.11 -9.72 3.97
C LEU A 99 8.54 -11.06 3.46
N LEU A 100 7.22 -11.24 3.59
CA LEU A 100 6.47 -12.43 3.20
C LEU A 100 6.45 -12.68 1.70
N ALA A 101 6.49 -11.63 0.88
CA ALA A 101 6.54 -11.74 -0.58
C ALA A 101 7.89 -12.27 -1.11
N GLY A 102 8.93 -12.33 -0.26
CA GLY A 102 10.23 -12.92 -0.56
C GLY A 102 11.34 -11.92 -0.87
N GLU A 103 12.56 -12.44 -1.09
CA GLU A 103 13.79 -11.64 -1.17
C GLU A 103 13.77 -10.55 -2.25
N ALA A 104 13.12 -10.82 -3.39
CA ALA A 104 13.00 -9.87 -4.48
C ALA A 104 12.18 -8.62 -4.08
N ALA A 105 11.10 -8.82 -3.33
CA ALA A 105 10.28 -7.73 -2.81
C ALA A 105 11.04 -6.94 -1.72
N GLN A 106 11.75 -7.65 -0.83
CA GLN A 106 12.57 -7.04 0.22
C GLN A 106 13.67 -6.13 -0.34
N LYS A 107 14.43 -6.60 -1.32
CA LYS A 107 15.49 -5.82 -1.98
C LYS A 107 14.94 -4.55 -2.66
N ARG A 108 13.71 -4.60 -3.14
CA ARG A 108 13.06 -3.52 -3.89
C ARG A 108 12.24 -2.57 -3.01
N GLY A 109 11.84 -3.02 -1.82
CA GLY A 109 11.04 -2.25 -0.86
C GLY A 109 9.55 -2.14 -1.18
N TYR A 110 9.02 -2.96 -2.09
CA TYR A 110 7.58 -3.04 -2.37
C TYR A 110 7.19 -4.36 -3.04
N VAL A 111 5.91 -4.75 -2.88
CA VAL A 111 5.33 -5.99 -3.41
C VAL A 111 4.66 -5.75 -4.76
N PHE A 112 4.90 -6.63 -5.74
CA PHE A 112 4.11 -6.73 -6.96
C PHE A 112 2.89 -7.63 -6.75
N PHE A 113 1.82 -7.35 -7.48
CA PHE A 113 0.57 -8.13 -7.38
C PHE A 113 0.75 -9.64 -7.65
N SER A 114 1.74 -10.01 -8.48
CA SER A 114 2.08 -11.41 -8.79
C SER A 114 2.86 -12.10 -7.67
N GLU A 115 3.45 -11.35 -6.74
CA GLU A 115 4.21 -11.90 -5.60
C GLU A 115 3.28 -12.24 -4.43
N VAL A 116 2.06 -11.67 -4.39
CA VAL A 116 1.06 -11.93 -3.34
C VAL A 116 0.70 -13.41 -3.23
N GLN A 117 0.72 -14.16 -4.34
CA GLN A 117 0.42 -15.59 -4.35
C GLN A 117 1.44 -16.44 -3.57
N PHE A 118 2.63 -15.90 -3.27
CA PHE A 118 3.67 -16.59 -2.52
C PHE A 118 3.53 -16.37 -1.01
N ILE A 119 2.69 -15.42 -0.60
CA ILE A 119 2.41 -15.18 0.82
C ILE A 119 1.49 -16.30 1.32
N SER A 120 1.85 -16.92 2.44
CA SER A 120 1.04 -18.03 2.96
C SER A 120 -0.34 -17.54 3.42
N GLN A 121 -1.34 -18.43 3.32
CA GLN A 121 -2.69 -18.11 3.80
C GLN A 121 -2.72 -17.84 5.31
N ASN A 122 -1.90 -18.56 6.07
CA ASN A 122 -1.83 -18.45 7.52
C ASN A 122 -1.27 -17.08 7.93
N ASP A 123 -0.24 -16.60 7.24
CA ASP A 123 0.37 -15.30 7.57
C ASP A 123 -0.57 -14.14 7.28
N LEU A 124 -1.26 -14.15 6.13
CA LEU A 124 -2.27 -13.13 5.82
C LEU A 124 -3.47 -13.18 6.76
N LYS A 125 -3.89 -14.37 7.19
CA LYS A 125 -4.92 -14.52 8.22
C LYS A 125 -4.46 -13.97 9.56
N ALA A 126 -3.23 -14.25 9.98
CA ALA A 126 -2.68 -13.73 11.24
C ALA A 126 -2.64 -12.20 11.25
N ILE A 127 -2.18 -11.57 10.16
CA ILE A 127 -2.20 -10.11 10.01
C ILE A 127 -3.64 -9.59 10.13
N ASP A 128 -4.58 -10.19 9.40
CA ASP A 128 -5.99 -9.76 9.41
C ASP A 128 -6.67 -9.93 10.77
N GLU A 129 -6.41 -11.04 11.46
CA GLU A 129 -6.92 -11.30 12.81
C GLU A 129 -6.40 -10.30 13.84
N LEU A 130 -5.11 -9.94 13.77
CA LEU A 130 -4.54 -8.90 14.62
C LEU A 130 -5.23 -7.55 14.39
N TRP A 131 -5.40 -7.15 13.13
CA TRP A 131 -6.11 -5.91 12.79
C TRP A 131 -7.54 -5.91 13.32
N LYS A 132 -8.30 -6.98 13.09
CA LYS A 132 -9.68 -7.10 13.59
C LYS A 132 -9.76 -7.07 15.11
N LYS A 133 -8.93 -7.85 15.79
CA LYS A 133 -8.91 -7.98 17.25
C LYS A 133 -8.71 -6.64 17.96
N HIS A 134 -7.82 -5.81 17.43
CA HIS A 134 -7.45 -4.53 18.03
C HIS A 134 -8.21 -3.33 17.46
N SER A 135 -9.22 -3.56 16.60
CA SER A 135 -10.05 -2.51 16.00
C SER A 135 -11.55 -2.76 16.18
N ASN A 136 -11.94 -3.64 17.10
CA ASN A 136 -13.35 -4.06 17.26
C ASN A 136 -13.97 -4.53 15.93
N ASN A 137 -13.21 -5.31 15.15
CA ASN A 137 -13.59 -5.79 13.82
C ASN A 137 -13.84 -4.68 12.77
N LYS A 138 -13.41 -3.43 13.01
CA LYS A 138 -13.55 -2.32 12.04
C LYS A 138 -12.46 -2.33 10.97
N PHE A 139 -11.25 -2.82 11.24
CA PHE A 139 -10.12 -2.82 10.31
C PHE A 139 -9.69 -4.24 9.92
N GLY A 140 -8.99 -4.35 8.79
CA GLY A 140 -8.50 -5.62 8.25
C GLY A 140 -8.82 -5.81 6.76
N TYR A 141 -8.04 -6.68 6.11
CA TYR A 141 -8.22 -7.02 4.69
C TYR A 141 -9.51 -7.81 4.45
N SER A 142 -9.96 -8.63 5.39
CA SER A 142 -11.26 -9.32 5.31
C SER A 142 -12.43 -8.33 5.37
N VAL A 143 -12.34 -7.31 6.22
CA VAL A 143 -13.33 -6.22 6.29
C VAL A 143 -13.37 -5.46 4.97
N GLN A 144 -12.21 -5.11 4.42
CA GLN A 144 -12.10 -4.47 3.10
C GLN A 144 -12.65 -5.35 1.99
N LYS A 145 -12.38 -6.67 2.01
CA LYS A 145 -12.93 -7.64 1.05
C LYS A 145 -14.45 -7.65 1.11
N ARG A 146 -15.04 -7.69 2.30
CA ARG A 146 -16.50 -7.61 2.50
C ARG A 146 -17.07 -6.32 1.90
N GLN A 147 -16.42 -5.18 2.12
CA GLN A 147 -16.85 -3.92 1.51
C GLN A 147 -16.72 -3.94 -0.01
N TRP A 148 -15.65 -4.53 -0.54
CA TRP A 148 -15.40 -4.68 -1.97
C TRP A 148 -16.47 -5.55 -2.68
N GLN A 149 -16.91 -6.64 -2.04
CA GLN A 149 -18.04 -7.44 -2.55
C GLN A 149 -19.35 -6.63 -2.55
N LYS A 150 -19.64 -5.88 -1.47
CA LYS A 150 -20.85 -5.04 -1.38
C LYS A 150 -20.95 -4.00 -2.49
N VAL A 151 -19.81 -3.49 -2.98
CA VAL A 151 -19.77 -2.54 -4.11
C VAL A 151 -19.57 -3.19 -5.48
N LYS A 152 -19.85 -4.51 -5.60
CA LYS A 152 -19.72 -5.29 -6.85
C LYS A 152 -18.33 -5.18 -7.47
N LYS A 153 -17.30 -5.17 -6.62
CA LYS A 153 -15.88 -5.10 -6.98
C LYS A 153 -15.44 -3.80 -7.67
N ASP A 154 -16.23 -2.72 -7.55
CA ASP A 154 -15.89 -1.39 -8.05
C ASP A 154 -14.94 -0.65 -7.09
N PHE A 155 -13.68 -0.46 -7.49
CA PHE A 155 -12.67 0.19 -6.66
C PHE A 155 -12.96 1.66 -6.36
N THR A 156 -13.59 2.39 -7.27
CA THR A 156 -13.94 3.81 -7.03
C THR A 156 -14.95 3.90 -5.89
N LYS A 157 -15.98 3.05 -5.92
CA LYS A 157 -16.97 2.96 -4.83
C LYS A 157 -16.36 2.41 -3.55
N LEU A 158 -15.43 1.47 -3.65
CA LEU A 158 -14.71 0.95 -2.49
C LEU A 158 -13.93 2.07 -1.81
N PHE A 159 -13.12 2.84 -2.54
CA PHE A 159 -12.29 3.90 -1.97
C PHE A 159 -13.10 5.02 -1.32
N LEU A 160 -14.27 5.34 -1.87
CA LEU A 160 -15.24 6.21 -1.19
C LEU A 160 -15.70 5.61 0.14
N LYS A 161 -16.07 4.33 0.14
CA LYS A 161 -16.59 3.63 1.32
C LYS A 161 -15.54 3.40 2.41
N LEU A 162 -14.29 3.13 2.02
CA LEU A 162 -13.15 3.04 2.95
C LEU A 162 -12.67 4.42 3.42
N GLY A 163 -13.22 5.51 2.88
CA GLY A 163 -12.81 6.87 3.21
C GLY A 163 -11.42 7.24 2.71
N TRP A 164 -10.93 6.61 1.63
CA TRP A 164 -9.64 6.95 1.00
C TRP A 164 -9.74 8.10 -0.01
N MET A 165 -10.97 8.51 -0.31
CA MET A 165 -11.26 9.68 -1.15
C MET A 165 -12.07 10.70 -0.34
N LYS A 166 -11.84 11.98 -0.62
CA LYS A 166 -12.59 13.11 -0.05
C LYS A 166 -13.34 13.84 -1.14
N LYS A 167 -14.53 14.34 -0.81
CA LYS A 167 -15.30 15.23 -1.69
C LYS A 167 -14.60 16.58 -1.74
N LEU A 168 -14.48 17.16 -2.93
CA LEU A 168 -14.02 18.52 -3.12
C LEU A 168 -15.18 19.49 -2.89
N ASP A 169 -14.88 20.63 -2.27
CA ASP A 169 -15.83 21.72 -2.08
C ASP A 169 -15.91 22.55 -3.37
N THR A 170 -16.50 21.94 -4.39
CA THR A 170 -16.71 22.54 -5.71
C THR A 170 -18.17 22.40 -6.12
N GLU A 171 -18.66 23.31 -6.96
CA GLU A 171 -20.05 23.28 -7.47
C GLU A 171 -20.38 21.98 -8.19
N ILE A 172 -19.36 21.29 -8.71
CA ILE A 172 -19.45 19.96 -9.32
C ILE A 172 -19.00 18.92 -8.30
N GLU A 173 -19.75 17.82 -8.18
CA GLU A 173 -19.36 16.69 -7.32
C GLU A 173 -18.11 15.99 -7.86
N GLN A 174 -16.97 16.32 -7.26
CA GLN A 174 -15.68 15.72 -7.58
C GLN A 174 -15.08 15.12 -6.31
N TYR A 175 -14.33 14.03 -6.48
CA TYR A 175 -13.60 13.36 -5.40
C TYR A 175 -12.12 13.31 -5.73
N ASN A 176 -11.28 13.51 -4.71
CA ASN A 176 -9.84 13.32 -4.81
C ASN A 176 -9.37 12.30 -3.78
N TYR A 177 -8.24 11.65 -4.04
CA TYR A 177 -7.58 10.82 -3.03
C TYR A 177 -7.13 11.67 -1.85
N ARG A 178 -7.18 11.07 -0.66
CA ARG A 178 -6.57 11.64 0.53
C ARG A 178 -5.06 11.58 0.43
N ALA A 179 -4.39 12.64 0.85
CA ALA A 179 -2.94 12.69 0.89
C ALA A 179 -2.40 11.88 2.08
N PHE A 180 -1.49 10.96 1.80
CA PHE A 180 -0.77 10.22 2.83
C PHE A 180 0.39 11.07 3.39
N PRO A 181 0.66 11.03 4.71
CA PRO A 181 -0.08 10.33 5.76
C PRO A 181 -1.18 11.17 6.41
N ASP A 182 -1.16 12.50 6.23
CA ASP A 182 -1.83 13.44 7.14
C ASP A 182 -3.35 13.51 6.98
N GLU A 183 -3.90 13.14 5.81
CA GLU A 183 -5.34 13.20 5.57
C GLU A 183 -6.08 11.90 5.90
N PHE A 184 -5.37 10.84 6.25
CA PHE A 184 -5.93 9.56 6.71
C PHE A 184 -6.25 9.61 8.20
N ILE A 185 -7.18 8.76 8.63
CA ILE A 185 -7.64 8.70 10.02
C ILE A 185 -6.92 7.54 10.71
N TRP A 186 -6.09 7.89 11.70
CA TRP A 186 -5.23 6.94 12.43
C TRP A 186 -5.77 6.58 13.82
N GLU A 187 -7.04 6.85 14.06
CA GLU A 187 -7.71 6.65 15.34
C GLU A 187 -8.89 5.70 15.17
N LEU A 188 -9.27 5.02 16.26
CA LEU A 188 -10.45 4.18 16.29
C LEU A 188 -11.61 4.98 16.89
N ASN A 189 -12.32 5.72 16.04
CA ASN A 189 -13.53 6.46 16.42
C ASN A 189 -14.74 6.05 15.57
N ASP A 190 -15.93 6.51 15.95
CA ASP A 190 -17.19 6.15 15.28
C ASP A 190 -17.27 6.70 13.85
N GLU A 191 -16.61 7.83 13.58
CA GLU A 191 -16.53 8.45 12.26
C GLU A 191 -15.61 7.70 11.30
N THR A 192 -14.68 6.88 11.82
CA THR A 192 -13.72 6.15 11.00
C THR A 192 -14.45 5.04 10.24
N PRO A 193 -14.37 5.02 8.89
CA PRO A 193 -15.07 4.02 8.09
C PRO A 193 -14.57 2.60 8.33
N GLU A 194 -15.47 1.62 8.21
CA GLU A 194 -15.08 0.21 8.19
C GLU A 194 -14.13 -0.09 7.03
N GLY A 195 -13.04 -0.79 7.34
CA GLY A 195 -11.99 -1.16 6.41
C GLY A 195 -11.04 -0.02 6.06
N HIS A 196 -11.07 1.12 6.78
CA HIS A 196 -10.17 2.24 6.51
C HIS A 196 -8.69 1.80 6.50
N LEU A 197 -8.31 0.91 7.42
CA LEU A 197 -6.97 0.34 7.56
C LEU A 197 -6.99 -1.20 7.45
N PRO A 198 -5.85 -1.85 7.12
CA PRO A 198 -4.58 -1.25 6.69
C PRO A 198 -4.65 -0.68 5.26
N LEU A 199 -3.78 0.27 4.94
CA LEU A 199 -3.68 0.89 3.63
C LEU A 199 -2.94 -0.02 2.64
N THR A 200 -3.39 0.01 1.38
CA THR A 200 -2.64 -0.56 0.26
C THR A 200 -2.40 0.53 -0.78
N ASN A 201 -1.14 0.81 -1.06
CA ASN A 201 -0.76 1.89 -1.97
C ASN A 201 -1.30 1.64 -3.39
N ALA A 202 -2.20 2.51 -3.85
CA ALA A 202 -2.82 2.44 -5.17
C ALA A 202 -2.12 3.33 -6.23
N LEU A 203 -0.98 3.96 -5.93
CA LEU A 203 -0.22 4.78 -6.88
C LEU A 203 0.25 3.98 -8.11
N ARG A 204 0.34 2.65 -7.99
CA ARG A 204 0.71 1.72 -9.08
C ARG A 204 -0.50 0.97 -9.64
N GLY A 205 -1.71 1.50 -9.42
CA GLY A 205 -2.97 0.86 -9.78
C GLY A 205 -3.50 -0.07 -8.68
N THR A 206 -4.66 -0.66 -8.95
CA THR A 206 -5.41 -1.46 -7.96
C THR A 206 -5.09 -2.95 -7.99
N GLN A 207 -4.16 -3.40 -8.84
CA GLN A 207 -3.85 -4.82 -9.01
C GLN A 207 -3.29 -5.47 -7.74
N LEU A 208 -2.42 -4.78 -7.01
CA LEU A 208 -1.89 -5.29 -5.73
C LEU A 208 -3.03 -5.51 -4.73
N PHE A 209 -3.89 -4.50 -4.59
CA PHE A 209 -5.01 -4.58 -3.66
C PHE A 209 -6.01 -5.66 -4.09
N ASN A 210 -6.29 -5.77 -5.39
CA ASN A 210 -7.10 -6.84 -5.96
C ASN A 210 -6.55 -8.23 -5.63
N SER A 211 -5.24 -8.45 -5.80
CA SER A 211 -4.59 -9.71 -5.46
C SER A 211 -4.71 -10.05 -3.97
N ILE A 212 -4.52 -9.07 -3.08
CA ILE A 212 -4.66 -9.26 -1.63
C ILE A 212 -6.12 -9.62 -1.27
N LEU A 213 -7.10 -8.85 -1.76
CA LEU A 213 -8.52 -9.09 -1.46
C LEU A 213 -9.04 -10.40 -2.07
N SER A 214 -8.46 -10.84 -3.19
CA SER A 214 -8.81 -12.11 -3.85
C SER A 214 -8.02 -13.30 -3.29
N HIS A 215 -7.15 -13.10 -2.31
CA HIS A 215 -6.34 -14.17 -1.74
C HIS A 215 -7.22 -15.21 -1.01
N PRO A 216 -6.92 -16.52 -1.11
CA PRO A 216 -7.69 -17.58 -0.45
C PRO A 216 -7.68 -17.49 1.08
N ALA A 217 -6.74 -16.73 1.66
CA ALA A 217 -6.73 -16.40 3.09
C ALA A 217 -8.07 -15.84 3.60
N PHE A 218 -8.82 -15.16 2.73
CA PHE A 218 -10.07 -14.49 3.09
C PHE A 218 -11.30 -15.12 2.44
N GLU A 219 -11.20 -16.34 1.91
CA GLU A 219 -12.37 -17.09 1.40
C GLU A 219 -13.16 -17.70 2.57
N GLY A 220 -14.50 -17.69 2.48
CA GLY A 220 -15.38 -18.30 3.48
C GLY A 220 -15.61 -17.52 4.77
N GLN A 221 -15.14 -16.27 4.89
CA GLN A 221 -15.48 -15.38 6.02
C GLN A 221 -16.82 -14.67 5.74
N GLU A 222 -17.89 -15.45 5.66
CA GLU A 222 -19.27 -14.95 5.63
C GLU A 222 -19.94 -15.28 6.97
N GLU A 223 -20.43 -14.22 7.63
CA GLU A 223 -21.48 -14.21 8.67
C GLU A 223 -21.16 -14.73 10.08
N GLU A 224 -20.82 -13.79 10.98
CA GLU A 224 -21.53 -13.67 12.26
C GLU A 224 -22.16 -12.27 12.30
N ALA A 225 -23.37 -12.16 11.77
CA ALA A 225 -24.25 -11.02 12.05
C ALA A 225 -25.27 -11.51 13.08
N GLU A 226 -25.36 -10.81 14.21
CA GLU A 226 -26.34 -11.05 15.27
C GLU A 226 -27.76 -11.15 14.67
N THR A 227 -28.39 -12.29 14.88
CA THR A 227 -29.81 -12.53 14.63
C THR A 227 -30.65 -11.73 15.63
N GLY A 228 -31.09 -10.53 15.23
CA GLY A 228 -32.23 -9.85 15.80
C GLY A 228 -33.49 -10.24 15.03
N GLU A 229 -34.33 -11.08 15.64
CA GLU A 229 -35.64 -11.49 15.14
C GLU A 229 -36.54 -10.28 14.85
N ASN A 230 -37.11 -10.20 13.64
CA ASN A 230 -38.56 -10.01 13.51
C ASN A 230 -39.07 -10.40 12.13
N GLY A 231 -40.08 -11.27 12.13
CA GLY A 231 -40.71 -11.84 10.94
C GLY A 231 -41.60 -10.87 10.18
N GLY A 232 -41.77 -11.14 8.89
CA GLY A 232 -42.69 -10.42 8.03
C GLY A 232 -42.61 -10.90 6.58
N VAL A 233 -43.29 -12.00 6.28
CA VAL A 233 -43.54 -12.50 4.92
C VAL A 233 -44.39 -11.51 4.13
N THR A 234 -44.01 -11.19 2.89
CA THR A 234 -44.93 -10.92 1.78
C THR A 234 -44.22 -11.10 0.44
N VAL A 235 -45.02 -11.43 -0.59
CA VAL A 235 -44.66 -12.15 -1.81
C VAL A 235 -44.92 -11.26 -3.04
N ARG A 236 -44.12 -11.49 -4.10
CA ARG A 236 -44.35 -11.30 -5.57
C ARG A 236 -43.97 -10.00 -6.30
N ASP A 237 -43.07 -10.23 -7.26
CA ASP A 237 -43.11 -9.93 -8.71
C ASP A 237 -42.74 -8.54 -9.25
N GLY A 238 -42.04 -8.52 -10.38
CA GLY A 238 -41.81 -7.30 -11.18
C GLY A 238 -40.42 -7.16 -11.82
N THR A 239 -40.25 -7.80 -12.99
CA THR A 239 -39.15 -7.60 -13.95
C THR A 239 -39.01 -6.13 -14.39
N THR A 240 -37.81 -5.53 -14.36
CA THR A 240 -37.40 -4.45 -15.30
C THR A 240 -35.88 -4.41 -15.55
N LYS A 241 -35.54 -4.03 -16.80
CA LYS A 241 -34.26 -4.14 -17.52
C LYS A 241 -33.16 -3.17 -17.03
N PRO A 242 -31.86 -3.45 -17.29
CA PRO A 242 -30.78 -2.57 -16.85
C PRO A 242 -30.53 -1.41 -17.84
N LEU A 243 -30.49 -0.19 -17.31
CA LEU A 243 -30.06 1.01 -18.00
C LEU A 243 -28.52 1.10 -18.04
N SER A 244 -28.05 1.67 -19.14
CA SER A 244 -26.67 1.78 -19.63
C SER A 244 -25.61 2.21 -18.60
N ASN A 245 -24.57 1.37 -18.47
CA ASN A 245 -23.30 1.73 -17.85
C ASN A 245 -22.55 2.73 -18.73
N LYS A 246 -22.53 4.02 -18.35
CA LYS A 246 -21.55 4.96 -18.87
C LYS A 246 -20.22 4.71 -18.16
N PHE A 247 -19.27 4.16 -18.90
CA PHE A 247 -17.86 4.02 -18.52
C PHE A 247 -17.26 5.39 -18.19
N PHE A 248 -16.91 5.63 -16.92
CA PHE A 248 -16.00 6.72 -16.55
C PHE A 248 -14.56 6.19 -16.59
N LYS A 249 -13.75 6.72 -17.50
CA LYS A 249 -12.29 6.51 -17.49
C LYS A 249 -11.66 7.66 -16.70
N PRO A 250 -10.94 7.41 -15.60
CA PRO A 250 -10.11 8.43 -14.97
C PRO A 250 -8.92 8.73 -15.90
N ASN A 251 -8.77 10.00 -16.28
CA ASN A 251 -7.61 10.46 -17.03
C ASN A 251 -6.47 10.73 -16.05
N TYR A 252 -5.43 9.91 -16.09
CA TYR A 252 -4.17 10.16 -15.40
C TYR A 252 -3.20 10.77 -16.41
N SER A 253 -3.18 12.09 -16.47
CA SER A 253 -2.05 12.83 -17.03
C SER A 253 -1.21 13.35 -15.87
N PHE A 254 0.07 12.96 -15.87
CA PHE A 254 1.12 13.54 -15.04
C PHE A 254 1.63 14.85 -15.64
#